data_AF-A0A4P9Z1Q0-F1
#
_entry.id   AF-A0A4P9Z1Q0-F1
#
_cell.length_a   1.000
_cell.length_b   1.000
_cell.length_c   1.000
_cell.angle_alpha   90.00
_cell.angle_beta   90.00
_cell.angle_gamma   90.00
#
_symmetry.space_group_name_H-M   'P 1'
#
loop_
_entity.id
_entity.type
_entity.pdbx_description
1 polymer ?
#
loop_
_entity_poly.entity_id
_entity_poly.type
_entity_poly.pdbx_seq_one_letter_code
_entity_poly.pdbx_strand_id
1 'polypeptide(L)'
;MARRLSLPPRGGRDRPLTEELQQLADQAPDNIVALDDKTFPKFLEQGHEYAALVPEYQLTASSWRKMGAPLPLYFIHYDINAAPAALFFHPTLGPNATKADPLAEDIVDFIENATGVEVTLYRPIDWKKHGMNAAIVIGFLVALRFSSHYVWAVLSNTRVWSAISLVFLLIMMSGLMWNQIRMPPYHGGSAQQPEYIAPGFQQQYVAETQIVALLYAGCAFATVSLVTRVPAIKDSMLQNVVALVWTMLLVIIYSLLLRLFRVKNGSYPFKLLF
;
A
#
# COMPACT_ATOMS: atom_id res chain seq x y z
N MET A 1 -3.12 38.36 30.92
CA MET A 1 -2.33 39.26 30.06
C MET A 1 -2.64 38.90 28.61
N ALA A 2 -3.70 39.48 28.02
CA ALA A 2 -4.21 39.12 26.70
C ALA A 2 -4.07 40.32 25.76
N ARG A 3 -3.39 40.13 24.64
CA ARG A 3 -2.99 41.17 23.68
C ARG A 3 -4.10 41.37 22.66
N ARG A 4 -4.71 42.57 22.62
CA ARG A 4 -5.61 43.00 21.55
C ARG A 4 -4.85 43.09 20.23
N LEU A 5 -5.32 42.39 19.20
CA LEU A 5 -4.95 42.63 17.80
C LEU A 5 -6.07 43.45 17.15
N SER A 6 -5.75 44.69 16.78
CA SER A 6 -6.61 45.62 16.06
C SER A 6 -6.65 45.28 14.57
N LEU A 7 -7.85 45.23 13.98
CA LEU A 7 -8.05 45.15 12.52
C LEU A 7 -8.23 46.56 11.92
N PRO A 8 -7.75 46.83 10.68
CA PRO A 8 -7.85 48.13 10.03
C PRO A 8 -9.26 48.36 9.42
N PRO A 9 -9.63 49.61 9.10
CA PRO A 9 -11.00 49.96 8.76
C PRO A 9 -11.31 49.60 7.30
N ARG A 10 -12.46 48.97 7.05
CA ARG A 10 -13.03 48.84 5.70
C ARG A 10 -14.22 49.77 5.57
N GLY A 11 -14.06 50.79 4.74
CA GLY A 11 -15.16 51.59 4.24
C GLY A 11 -15.98 50.85 3.18
N GLY A 12 -17.27 51.20 3.13
CA GLY A 12 -17.98 51.40 1.86
C GLY A 12 -18.98 50.34 1.39
N ARG A 13 -20.26 50.60 1.74
CA ARG A 13 -21.51 50.39 0.97
C ARG A 13 -22.24 49.03 1.04
N ASP A 14 -23.13 48.96 2.03
CA ASP A 14 -24.57 48.60 2.05
C ASP A 14 -25.09 47.36 1.30
N ARG A 15 -25.68 46.43 2.08
CA ARG A 15 -27.10 46.02 1.98
C ARG A 15 -27.59 45.40 3.30
N PRO A 16 -28.87 45.60 3.68
CA PRO A 16 -29.39 45.37 5.03
C PRO A 16 -29.97 43.96 5.16
N LEU A 17 -29.17 43.01 5.64
CA LEU A 17 -29.66 41.70 6.12
C LEU A 17 -28.95 41.28 7.42
N THR A 18 -28.13 42.18 7.97
CA THR A 18 -27.30 41.96 9.15
C THR A 18 -28.07 42.18 10.45
N GLU A 19 -29.02 43.11 10.50
CA GLU A 19 -29.71 43.47 11.75
C GLU A 19 -30.75 42.45 12.20
N GLU A 20 -31.54 41.85 11.28
CA GLU A 20 -32.52 40.81 11.65
C GLU A 20 -31.84 39.50 12.08
N LEU A 21 -30.74 39.12 11.41
CA LEU A 21 -29.95 37.95 11.79
C LEU A 21 -29.13 38.17 13.07
N GLN A 22 -28.69 39.41 13.35
CA GLN A 22 -28.06 39.76 14.63
C GLN A 22 -29.07 39.79 15.78
N GLN A 23 -30.29 40.29 15.55
CA GLN A 23 -31.35 40.26 16.56
C GLN A 23 -31.81 38.83 16.89
N LEU A 24 -31.83 37.93 15.90
CA LEU A 24 -32.11 36.51 16.10
C LEU A 24 -30.96 35.76 16.79
N ALA A 25 -29.71 36.17 16.55
CA ALA A 25 -28.54 35.61 17.23
C ALA A 25 -28.43 36.10 18.70
N ASP A 26 -28.76 37.36 18.97
CA ASP A 26 -28.70 37.96 20.31
C ASP A 26 -29.82 37.45 21.25
N GLN A 27 -30.87 36.81 20.72
CA GLN A 27 -31.97 36.24 21.51
C GLN A 27 -31.82 34.74 21.81
N ALA A 28 -30.81 34.06 21.27
CA ALA A 28 -30.62 32.62 21.46
C ALA A 28 -29.55 32.34 22.52
N PRO A 29 -29.88 31.74 23.68
CA PRO A 29 -28.93 31.59 24.79
C PRO A 29 -27.73 30.67 24.51
N ASP A 30 -27.71 29.89 23.42
CA ASP A 30 -26.67 28.88 23.15
C ASP A 30 -26.20 28.77 21.68
N ASN A 31 -26.39 29.81 20.85
CA ASN A 31 -25.92 29.84 19.45
C ASN A 31 -26.42 28.68 18.54
N ILE A 32 -27.59 28.10 18.83
CA ILE A 32 -28.25 27.11 17.97
C ILE A 32 -29.52 27.73 17.39
N VAL A 33 -29.56 27.88 16.06
CA VAL A 33 -30.76 28.34 15.34
C VAL A 33 -31.50 27.10 14.81
N ALA A 34 -32.62 26.75 15.46
CA ALA A 34 -33.57 25.78 14.91
C ALA A 34 -34.44 26.49 13.88
N LEU A 35 -34.38 26.04 12.62
CA LEU A 35 -35.24 26.59 11.56
C LEU A 35 -36.67 26.04 11.73
N ASP A 36 -37.64 26.95 11.92
CA ASP A 36 -39.07 26.68 12.06
C ASP A 36 -39.76 26.35 10.71
N ASP A 37 -40.91 25.69 10.77
CA ASP A 37 -41.68 25.06 9.69
C ASP A 37 -42.14 26.05 8.59
N LYS A 38 -42.06 27.37 8.85
CA LYS A 38 -42.48 28.44 7.93
C LYS A 38 -41.38 28.93 6.98
N THR A 39 -40.11 28.78 7.33
CA THR A 39 -38.96 29.25 6.53
C THR A 39 -38.32 28.13 5.71
N PHE A 40 -38.62 26.87 6.05
CA PHE A 40 -38.12 25.68 5.38
C PHE A 40 -38.57 25.51 3.91
N PRO A 41 -39.83 25.80 3.51
CA PRO A 41 -40.30 25.51 2.14
C PRO A 41 -39.65 26.38 1.07
N LYS A 42 -39.31 27.64 1.38
CA LYS A 42 -38.67 28.59 0.44
C LYS A 42 -37.22 28.22 0.10
N PHE A 43 -36.55 27.47 0.97
CA PHE A 43 -35.15 27.06 0.78
C PHE A 43 -34.99 25.85 -0.15
N LEU A 44 -36.03 25.01 -0.28
CA LEU A 44 -36.03 23.84 -1.17
C LEU A 44 -36.42 24.18 -2.61
N GLU A 45 -37.16 25.28 -2.84
CA GLU A 45 -37.59 25.71 -4.18
C GLU A 45 -36.44 26.30 -5.03
N GLN A 46 -35.34 26.72 -4.41
CA GLN A 46 -34.16 27.22 -5.12
C GLN A 46 -33.23 26.05 -5.45
N GLY A 47 -33.46 25.45 -6.62
CA GLY A 47 -32.73 24.28 -7.13
C GLY A 47 -31.23 24.50 -7.25
N HIS A 48 -30.50 24.23 -6.17
CA HIS A 48 -29.05 24.12 -6.17
C HIS A 48 -28.65 22.65 -6.40
N GLU A 49 -27.85 22.37 -7.43
CA GLU A 49 -27.26 21.05 -7.65
C GLU A 49 -26.36 20.69 -6.47
N TYR A 50 -26.83 19.77 -5.63
CA TYR A 50 -26.10 19.25 -4.49
C TYR A 50 -24.98 18.30 -4.99
N ALA A 51 -23.83 18.87 -5.34
CA ALA A 51 -22.65 18.11 -5.71
C ALA A 51 -22.16 17.24 -4.53
N ALA A 52 -22.33 15.93 -4.68
CA ALA A 52 -21.60 14.85 -4.03
C ALA A 52 -21.17 15.10 -2.56
N LEU A 53 -22.14 14.96 -1.65
CA LEU A 53 -21.89 14.75 -0.22
C LEU A 53 -20.85 13.63 -0.01
N VAL A 54 -19.95 13.82 0.97
CA VAL A 54 -19.15 12.72 1.51
C VAL A 54 -20.14 11.60 1.90
N PRO A 55 -20.00 10.37 1.37
CA PRO A 55 -20.98 9.29 1.54
C PRO A 55 -21.39 9.04 3.00
N GLU A 56 -20.47 9.32 3.92
CA GLU A 56 -20.63 9.17 5.36
C GLU A 56 -21.70 10.13 5.97
N TYR A 57 -21.84 11.38 5.50
CA TYR A 57 -22.91 12.27 5.98
C TYR A 57 -24.31 11.82 5.52
N GLN A 58 -24.42 11.32 4.29
CA GLN A 58 -25.66 10.72 3.78
C GLN A 58 -26.04 9.48 4.59
N LEU A 59 -25.03 8.72 5.00
CA LEU A 59 -25.21 7.51 5.78
C LEU A 59 -25.75 7.81 7.19
N THR A 60 -25.18 8.80 7.88
CA THR A 60 -25.65 9.22 9.21
C THR A 60 -27.07 9.77 9.14
N ALA A 61 -27.38 10.63 8.16
CA ALA A 61 -28.72 11.19 7.99
C ALA A 61 -29.78 10.12 7.65
N SER A 62 -29.44 9.15 6.80
CA SER A 62 -30.36 8.05 6.46
C SER A 62 -30.57 7.08 7.63
N SER A 63 -29.55 6.86 8.46
CA SER A 63 -29.64 6.06 9.69
C SER A 63 -30.53 6.74 10.73
N TRP A 64 -30.36 8.06 10.93
CA TRP A 64 -31.23 8.88 11.79
C TRP A 64 -32.71 8.82 11.39
N ARG A 65 -33.01 8.89 10.09
CA ARG A 65 -34.38 8.74 9.58
C ARG A 65 -34.97 7.36 9.83
N LYS A 66 -34.17 6.30 9.75
CA LYS A 66 -34.62 4.93 10.01
C LYS A 66 -34.95 4.66 11.47
N MET A 67 -34.36 5.41 12.40
CA MET A 67 -34.67 5.31 13.84
C MET A 67 -36.01 5.95 14.24
N GLY A 68 -36.72 6.62 13.32
CA GLY A 68 -38.02 7.22 13.61
C GLY A 68 -37.96 8.49 14.48
N ALA A 69 -36.82 9.18 14.49
CA ALA A 69 -36.64 10.42 15.24
C ALA A 69 -37.60 11.53 14.76
N PRO A 70 -38.13 12.37 15.68
CA PRO A 70 -39.19 13.33 15.37
C PRO A 70 -38.74 14.49 14.47
N LEU A 71 -37.43 14.77 14.38
CA LEU A 71 -36.89 15.87 13.58
C LEU A 71 -35.91 15.34 12.51
N PRO A 72 -36.05 15.74 11.25
CA PRO A 72 -35.14 15.34 10.18
C PRO A 72 -33.78 16.03 10.32
N LEU A 73 -32.70 15.23 10.36
CA LEU A 73 -31.33 15.73 10.36
C LEU A 73 -30.89 16.08 8.92
N TYR A 74 -30.44 17.32 8.71
CA TYR A 74 -29.94 17.82 7.44
C TYR A 74 -28.50 18.30 7.59
N PHE A 75 -27.62 17.82 6.70
CA PHE A 75 -26.26 18.32 6.56
C PHE A 75 -26.21 19.20 5.32
N ILE A 76 -25.88 20.47 5.48
CA ILE A 76 -25.76 21.43 4.37
C ILE A 76 -24.28 21.78 4.23
N HIS A 77 -23.70 21.49 3.07
CA HIS A 77 -22.39 21.99 2.69
C HIS A 77 -22.60 23.26 1.85
N TYR A 78 -22.12 24.38 2.36
CA TYR A 78 -22.17 25.67 1.68
C TYR A 78 -20.77 26.00 1.17
N ASP A 79 -20.61 26.15 -0.15
CA ASP A 79 -19.35 26.59 -0.77
C ASP A 79 -19.21 28.13 -0.67
N ILE A 80 -19.11 28.63 0.57
CA ILE A 80 -18.89 30.06 0.86
C ILE A 80 -17.88 30.27 1.98
N ASN A 81 -16.97 31.23 1.76
CA ASN A 81 -15.81 31.55 2.60
C ASN A 81 -16.10 32.27 3.93
N ALA A 82 -17.36 32.43 4.35
CA ALA A 82 -17.68 33.12 5.61
C ALA A 82 -19.07 32.76 6.18
N ALA A 83 -19.06 32.02 7.30
CA ALA A 83 -20.15 31.72 8.25
C ALA A 83 -21.20 30.65 7.86
N PRO A 84 -21.84 30.02 8.86
CA PRO A 84 -21.35 28.90 9.65
C PRO A 84 -21.93 27.58 9.11
N ALA A 85 -21.07 26.72 8.57
CA ALA A 85 -21.39 25.32 8.36
C ALA A 85 -21.09 24.56 9.66
N ALA A 86 -21.94 23.60 10.03
CA ALA A 86 -21.59 22.61 11.05
C ALA A 86 -20.50 21.70 10.48
N LEU A 87 -19.26 22.19 10.51
CA LEU A 87 -18.08 21.48 10.07
C LEU A 87 -17.62 20.62 11.24
N PHE A 88 -17.82 19.31 11.12
CA PHE A 88 -17.16 18.37 12.01
C PHE A 88 -15.69 18.30 11.63
N PHE A 89 -14.87 19.10 12.32
CA PHE A 89 -13.43 19.02 12.25
C PHE A 89 -12.96 18.00 13.29
N HIS A 90 -12.46 16.86 12.85
CA HIS A 90 -11.83 15.92 13.76
C HIS A 90 -10.58 16.58 14.39
N PRO A 91 -10.26 16.26 15.65
CA PRO A 91 -9.07 16.81 16.30
C PRO A 91 -7.83 16.52 15.47
N THR A 92 -7.08 17.53 15.04
CA THR A 92 -5.83 17.34 14.28
C THR A 92 -4.63 17.16 15.22
N LEU A 93 -4.80 17.47 16.51
CA LEU A 93 -3.78 17.39 17.56
C LEU A 93 -4.39 16.78 18.83
N GLY A 94 -3.65 15.87 19.48
CA GLY A 94 -4.08 15.19 20.72
C GLY A 94 -4.14 13.66 20.59
N PRO A 95 -4.49 12.94 21.67
CA PRO A 95 -4.52 11.48 21.69
C PRO A 95 -5.54 10.83 20.74
N ASN A 96 -6.58 11.57 20.34
CA ASN A 96 -7.63 11.12 19.41
C ASN A 96 -7.51 11.79 18.02
N ALA A 97 -6.30 12.17 17.62
CA ALA A 97 -6.09 12.86 16.35
C ALA A 97 -5.94 11.91 15.16
N THR A 98 -6.78 12.10 14.15
CA THR A 98 -6.82 11.29 12.92
C THR A 98 -6.58 12.21 11.71
N LYS A 99 -5.99 11.71 10.62
CA LYS A 99 -5.76 12.47 9.35
C LYS A 99 -6.68 12.03 8.21
N ALA A 100 -7.61 11.14 8.49
CA ALA A 100 -8.51 10.55 7.52
C ALA A 100 -9.79 11.38 7.37
N ASP A 101 -10.46 11.25 6.23
CA ASP A 101 -11.80 11.80 6.05
C ASP A 101 -12.74 11.27 7.15
N PRO A 102 -13.63 12.11 7.70
CA PRO A 102 -14.46 11.74 8.84
C PRO A 102 -15.34 10.55 8.49
N LEU A 103 -15.20 9.47 9.28
CA LEU A 103 -16.03 8.28 9.15
C LEU A 103 -17.42 8.60 9.71
N ALA A 104 -18.48 7.93 9.23
CA ALA A 104 -19.82 8.16 9.77
C ALA A 104 -19.91 7.84 11.27
N GLU A 105 -19.07 6.95 11.78
CA GLU A 105 -18.93 6.65 13.20
C GLU A 105 -18.44 7.87 13.99
N ASP A 106 -17.44 8.60 13.50
CA ASP A 106 -16.91 9.79 14.20
C ASP A 106 -17.97 10.91 14.28
N ILE A 107 -18.80 11.01 13.24
CA ILE A 107 -19.91 11.98 13.17
C ILE A 107 -21.05 11.56 14.12
N VAL A 108 -21.33 10.26 14.20
CA VAL A 108 -22.29 9.69 15.14
C VAL A 108 -21.84 9.96 16.58
N ASP A 109 -20.60 9.61 16.93
CA ASP A 109 -20.05 9.82 18.26
C ASP A 109 -20.10 11.29 18.68
N PHE A 110 -19.87 12.21 17.74
CA PHE A 110 -20.00 13.63 18.00
C PHE A 110 -21.45 14.05 18.30
N ILE A 111 -22.41 13.56 17.52
CA ILE A 111 -23.84 13.85 17.72
C ILE A 111 -24.32 13.26 19.04
N GLU A 112 -23.92 12.04 19.37
CA GLU A 112 -24.24 11.38 20.64
C GLU A 112 -23.69 12.17 21.82
N ASN A 113 -22.42 12.61 21.77
CA ASN A 113 -21.81 13.41 22.83
C ASN A 113 -22.41 14.82 22.96
N ALA A 114 -22.87 15.42 21.86
CA ALA A 114 -23.44 16.76 21.86
C ALA A 114 -24.93 16.80 22.22
N THR A 115 -25.69 15.74 21.90
CA THR A 115 -27.15 15.71 22.05
C THR A 115 -27.66 14.68 23.06
N GLY A 116 -26.82 13.72 23.48
CA GLY A 116 -27.18 12.65 24.41
C GLY A 116 -28.10 11.56 23.82
N VAL A 117 -28.34 11.58 22.50
CA VAL A 117 -29.19 10.61 21.79
C VAL A 117 -28.31 9.58 21.09
N GLU A 118 -28.46 8.30 21.44
CA GLU A 118 -27.74 7.18 20.80
C GLU A 118 -28.19 6.96 19.34
N VAL A 119 -27.25 6.93 18.40
CA VAL A 119 -27.48 6.83 16.95
C VAL A 119 -26.89 5.54 16.40
N THR A 120 -27.74 4.58 16.04
CA THR A 120 -27.28 3.34 15.39
C THR A 120 -26.98 3.55 13.90
N LEU A 121 -25.72 3.32 13.49
CA LEU A 121 -25.29 3.44 12.09
C LEU A 121 -25.67 2.20 11.25
N TYR A 122 -26.36 2.41 10.12
CA TYR A 122 -26.74 1.34 9.20
C TYR A 122 -26.02 1.44 7.84
N ARG A 123 -24.81 0.87 7.72
CA ARG A 123 -24.07 0.75 6.44
C ARG A 123 -24.83 -0.12 5.42
N PRO A 124 -25.18 0.37 4.22
CA PRO A 124 -25.79 -0.46 3.19
C PRO A 124 -24.79 -1.52 2.70
N ILE A 125 -25.26 -2.74 2.46
CA ILE A 125 -24.43 -3.82 1.92
C ILE A 125 -24.08 -3.49 0.47
N ASP A 126 -22.79 -3.41 0.16
CA ASP A 126 -22.28 -3.20 -1.20
C ASP A 126 -22.41 -4.47 -2.07
N TRP A 127 -23.62 -4.77 -2.52
CA TRP A 127 -23.89 -5.93 -3.39
C TRP A 127 -23.03 -5.96 -4.65
N LYS A 128 -22.60 -4.79 -5.15
CA LYS A 128 -21.66 -4.68 -6.29
C LYS A 128 -20.28 -5.23 -5.95
N LYS A 129 -19.74 -4.91 -4.77
CA LYS A 129 -18.43 -5.41 -4.29
C LYS A 129 -18.49 -6.91 -4.07
N HIS A 130 -19.56 -7.40 -3.44
CA HIS A 130 -19.78 -8.83 -3.25
C HIS A 130 -19.98 -9.56 -4.57
N GLY A 131 -20.73 -8.99 -5.51
CA GLY A 131 -20.93 -9.54 -6.85
C GLY A 131 -19.64 -9.59 -7.67
N MET A 132 -18.81 -8.55 -7.60
CA MET A 132 -17.50 -8.53 -8.25
C MET A 132 -16.54 -9.56 -7.65
N ASN A 133 -16.47 -9.64 -6.31
CA ASN A 133 -15.68 -10.67 -5.64
C ASN A 133 -16.16 -12.08 -6.02
N ALA A 134 -17.47 -12.31 -6.07
CA ALA A 134 -18.04 -13.58 -6.50
C ALA A 134 -17.67 -13.89 -7.96
N ALA A 135 -17.76 -12.91 -8.86
CA ALA A 135 -17.37 -13.05 -10.25
C ALA A 135 -15.87 -13.39 -10.41
N ILE A 136 -15.00 -12.77 -9.62
CA ILE A 136 -13.56 -13.08 -9.59
C ILE A 136 -13.33 -14.53 -9.12
N VAL A 137 -13.98 -14.94 -8.04
CA VAL A 137 -13.85 -16.30 -7.50
C VAL A 137 -14.36 -17.34 -8.51
N ILE A 138 -15.53 -17.12 -9.10
CA ILE A 138 -16.10 -18.01 -10.12
C ILE A 138 -15.20 -18.05 -11.35
N GLY A 139 -14.73 -16.89 -11.82
CA GLY A 139 -13.80 -16.79 -12.94
C GLY A 139 -12.51 -17.55 -12.68
N PHE A 140 -11.95 -17.43 -11.48
CA PHE A 140 -10.77 -18.18 -11.06
C PHE A 140 -11.03 -19.70 -11.04
N LEU A 141 -12.17 -20.14 -10.49
CA LEU A 141 -12.53 -21.56 -10.45
C LEU A 141 -12.76 -22.15 -11.85
N VAL A 142 -13.41 -21.40 -12.74
CA VAL A 142 -13.61 -21.80 -14.14
C VAL A 142 -12.28 -21.88 -14.88
N ALA A 143 -11.40 -20.89 -14.72
CA ALA A 143 -10.06 -20.89 -15.29
C ALA A 143 -9.22 -22.07 -14.78
N LEU A 144 -9.28 -22.35 -13.48
CA LEU A 144 -8.59 -23.47 -12.85
C LEU A 144 -9.17 -24.81 -13.34
N ARG A 145 -10.48 -24.92 -13.52
CA ARG A 145 -11.12 -26.13 -14.06
C ARG A 145 -10.75 -26.39 -15.51
N PHE A 146 -10.65 -25.35 -16.33
CA PHE A 146 -10.22 -25.46 -17.74
C PHE A 146 -8.73 -25.78 -17.84
N SER A 147 -7.89 -25.14 -17.03
CA SER A 147 -6.44 -25.36 -17.00
C SER A 147 -6.01 -26.55 -16.14
N SER A 148 -6.96 -27.26 -15.50
CA SER A 148 -6.70 -28.32 -14.52
C SER A 148 -5.78 -29.42 -15.03
N HIS A 149 -5.87 -29.79 -16.31
CA HIS A 149 -5.00 -30.79 -16.90
C HIS A 149 -3.53 -30.34 -16.95
N TYR A 150 -3.26 -29.09 -17.34
CA TYR A 150 -1.92 -28.52 -17.36
C TYR A 150 -1.37 -28.32 -15.96
N VAL A 151 -2.20 -27.80 -15.05
CA VAL A 151 -1.85 -27.62 -13.63
C VAL A 151 -1.47 -28.96 -13.01
N TRP A 152 -2.26 -30.01 -13.23
CA TRP A 152 -1.98 -31.34 -12.71
C TRP A 152 -0.69 -31.94 -13.31
N ALA A 153 -0.47 -31.76 -14.61
CA ALA A 153 0.76 -32.20 -15.26
C ALA A 153 2.02 -31.54 -14.65
N VAL A 154 1.96 -30.24 -14.34
CA VAL A 154 3.06 -29.52 -13.67
C VAL A 154 3.20 -29.97 -12.21
N LEU A 155 2.09 -30.07 -11.47
CA LEU A 155 2.10 -30.45 -10.05
C LEU A 155 2.64 -31.87 -9.83
N SER A 156 2.32 -32.81 -10.72
CA SER A 156 2.80 -34.19 -10.65
C SER A 156 4.28 -34.35 -11.02
N ASN A 157 4.88 -33.36 -11.71
CA ASN A 157 6.22 -33.48 -12.24
C ASN A 157 7.28 -33.10 -11.19
N THR A 158 7.87 -34.11 -10.57
CA THR A 158 8.93 -33.93 -9.55
C THR A 158 10.14 -33.16 -10.08
N ARG A 159 10.48 -33.26 -11.37
CA ARG A 159 11.63 -32.54 -11.95
C ARG A 159 11.41 -31.03 -11.96
N VAL A 160 10.17 -30.60 -12.20
CA VAL A 160 9.81 -29.17 -12.17
C VAL A 160 9.91 -28.65 -10.75
N TRP A 161 9.39 -29.38 -9.77
CA TRP A 161 9.52 -29.02 -8.35
C TRP A 161 10.97 -29.00 -7.89
N SER A 162 11.78 -29.99 -8.26
CA SER A 162 13.22 -29.98 -7.94
C SER A 162 13.91 -28.75 -8.54
N ALA A 163 13.59 -28.37 -9.78
CA ALA A 163 14.16 -27.19 -10.41
C ALA A 163 13.73 -25.89 -9.70
N ILE A 164 12.44 -25.75 -9.38
CA ILE A 164 11.90 -24.58 -8.65
C ILE A 164 12.54 -24.48 -7.26
N SER A 165 12.58 -25.57 -6.51
CA SER A 165 13.20 -25.61 -5.18
C SER A 165 14.69 -25.28 -5.25
N LEU A 166 15.42 -25.79 -6.25
CA LEU A 166 16.83 -25.47 -6.44
C LEU A 166 17.04 -23.98 -6.72
N VAL A 167 16.25 -23.39 -7.63
CA VAL A 167 16.32 -21.94 -7.92
C VAL A 167 16.02 -21.12 -6.67
N PHE A 168 14.98 -21.49 -5.92
CA PHE A 168 14.62 -20.84 -4.67
C PHE A 168 15.77 -20.87 -3.66
N LEU A 169 16.37 -22.05 -3.44
CA LEU A 169 17.52 -22.19 -2.54
C LEU A 169 18.70 -21.32 -2.97
N LEU A 170 19.03 -21.29 -4.26
CA LEU A 170 20.14 -20.49 -4.78
C LEU A 170 19.94 -18.98 -4.56
N ILE A 171 18.72 -18.49 -4.78
CA ILE A 171 18.36 -17.08 -4.55
C ILE A 171 18.40 -16.73 -3.05
N MET A 172 17.90 -17.63 -2.20
CA MET A 172 17.90 -17.39 -0.75
C MET A 172 19.32 -17.41 -0.18
N MET A 173 20.16 -18.33 -0.65
CA MET A 173 21.56 -18.46 -0.22
C MET A 173 22.45 -17.30 -0.70
N SER A 174 22.09 -16.57 -1.76
CA SER A 174 22.89 -15.44 -2.25
C SER A 174 22.76 -14.18 -1.38
N GLY A 175 21.82 -14.14 -0.43
CA GLY A 175 21.60 -13.00 0.48
C GLY A 175 20.43 -12.08 0.10
N LEU A 176 19.47 -12.55 -0.72
CA LEU A 176 18.31 -11.74 -1.13
C LEU A 176 17.53 -11.15 0.07
N MET A 177 17.38 -11.91 1.16
CA MET A 177 16.68 -11.45 2.36
C MET A 177 17.39 -10.28 3.05
N TRP A 178 18.72 -10.25 3.01
CA TRP A 178 19.48 -9.13 3.55
C TRP A 178 19.17 -7.86 2.77
N ASN A 179 19.13 -7.94 1.44
CA ASN A 179 18.72 -6.81 0.59
C ASN A 179 17.28 -6.37 0.86
N GLN A 180 16.35 -7.31 1.04
CA GLN A 180 14.95 -6.98 1.27
C GLN A 180 14.75 -6.24 2.60
N ILE A 181 15.51 -6.59 3.65
CA ILE A 181 15.41 -5.95 4.97
C ILE A 181 16.12 -4.60 4.98
N ARG A 182 17.32 -4.51 4.39
CA ARG A 182 18.19 -3.34 4.52
C ARG A 182 18.10 -2.34 3.37
N MET A 183 17.47 -2.74 2.26
CA MET A 183 17.28 -1.91 1.06
C MET A 183 18.57 -1.18 0.64
N PRO A 184 19.68 -1.92 0.42
CA PRO A 184 20.95 -1.32 0.01
C PRO A 184 20.86 -0.71 -1.40
N PRO A 185 21.77 0.21 -1.76
CA PRO A 185 21.88 0.70 -3.13
C PRO A 185 22.25 -0.42 -4.10
N TYR A 186 21.91 -0.24 -5.38
CA TYR A 186 22.18 -1.27 -6.41
C TYR A 186 23.67 -1.49 -6.67
N HIS A 187 24.44 -0.40 -6.68
CA HIS A 187 25.89 -0.35 -6.79
C HIS A 187 26.39 0.88 -6.01
N GLY A 188 27.65 0.88 -5.61
CA GLY A 188 28.34 2.03 -5.04
C GLY A 188 29.28 2.71 -6.03
N GLY A 189 30.15 3.58 -5.52
CA GLY A 189 31.15 4.30 -6.32
C GLY A 189 30.63 5.57 -6.98
N SER A 190 31.49 6.21 -7.78
CA SER A 190 31.15 7.41 -8.55
C SER A 190 30.54 7.03 -9.90
N ALA A 191 29.82 7.95 -10.54
CA ALA A 191 29.28 7.75 -11.89
C ALA A 191 30.36 7.38 -12.94
N GLN A 192 31.62 7.82 -12.74
CA GLN A 192 32.73 7.44 -13.63
C GLN A 192 33.36 6.08 -13.29
N GLN A 193 33.19 5.56 -12.06
CA GLN A 193 33.79 4.30 -11.60
C GLN A 193 32.80 3.58 -10.66
N PRO A 194 31.85 2.81 -11.22
CA PRO A 194 30.87 2.08 -10.41
C PRO A 194 31.53 0.90 -9.68
N GLU A 195 31.19 0.74 -8.41
CA GLU A 195 31.64 -0.35 -7.55
C GLU A 195 30.47 -1.33 -7.32
N TYR A 196 30.61 -2.56 -7.82
CA TYR A 196 29.55 -3.58 -7.73
C TYR A 196 29.65 -4.49 -6.50
N ILE A 197 30.75 -4.38 -5.74
CA ILE A 197 31.02 -5.21 -4.56
C ILE A 197 31.21 -4.27 -3.39
N ALA A 198 30.39 -4.41 -2.34
CA ALA A 198 30.50 -3.52 -1.19
C ALA A 198 31.73 -3.89 -0.34
N PRO A 199 32.48 -2.90 0.17
CA PRO A 199 33.61 -3.15 1.05
C PRO A 199 33.15 -3.70 2.41
N GLY A 200 33.90 -4.69 2.93
CA GLY A 200 33.60 -5.35 4.19
C GLY A 200 32.50 -6.41 4.12
N PHE A 201 32.31 -7.13 5.24
CA PHE A 201 31.39 -8.28 5.32
C PHE A 201 29.96 -7.92 5.74
N GLN A 202 29.77 -6.77 6.37
CA GLN A 202 28.48 -6.37 6.90
C GLN A 202 27.59 -5.67 5.87
N GLN A 203 28.19 -5.20 4.77
CA GLN A 203 27.50 -4.50 3.69
C GLN A 203 27.52 -5.33 2.41
N GLN A 204 26.47 -5.19 1.62
CA GLN A 204 26.26 -5.88 0.35
C GLN A 204 25.47 -4.97 -0.59
N TYR A 205 25.77 -5.02 -1.89
CA TYR A 205 24.96 -4.33 -2.91
C TYR A 205 23.98 -5.28 -3.58
N VAL A 206 22.91 -4.73 -4.19
CA VAL A 206 21.95 -5.56 -4.93
C VAL A 206 22.62 -6.26 -6.11
N ALA A 207 23.46 -5.55 -6.89
CA ALA A 207 24.23 -6.16 -7.98
C ALA A 207 25.11 -7.31 -7.48
N GLU A 208 25.70 -7.19 -6.29
CA GLU A 208 26.55 -8.21 -5.70
C GLU A 208 25.79 -9.53 -5.45
N THR A 209 24.58 -9.47 -4.87
CA THR A 209 23.74 -10.67 -4.67
C THR A 209 23.38 -11.37 -5.98
N GLN A 210 23.17 -10.61 -7.06
CA GLN A 210 22.83 -11.17 -8.36
C GLN A 210 24.04 -11.86 -9.00
N ILE A 211 25.23 -11.25 -8.90
CA ILE A 211 26.48 -11.84 -9.34
C ILE A 211 26.75 -13.16 -8.58
N VAL A 212 26.62 -13.14 -7.25
CA VAL A 212 26.80 -14.34 -6.40
C VAL A 212 25.78 -15.43 -6.76
N ALA A 213 24.50 -15.06 -6.95
CA ALA A 213 23.45 -16.00 -7.35
C ALA A 213 23.77 -16.67 -8.69
N LEU A 214 24.26 -15.93 -9.67
CA LEU A 214 24.68 -16.47 -10.97
C LEU A 214 25.87 -17.41 -10.85
N LEU A 215 26.86 -17.08 -10.02
CA LEU A 215 28.01 -17.97 -9.77
C LEU A 215 27.58 -19.26 -9.07
N TYR A 216 26.71 -19.19 -8.06
CA TYR A 216 26.15 -20.37 -7.42
C TYR A 216 25.31 -21.22 -8.38
N ALA A 217 24.48 -20.59 -9.22
CA ALA A 217 23.72 -21.29 -10.26
C ALA A 217 24.65 -21.98 -11.27
N GLY A 218 25.73 -21.32 -11.68
CA GLY A 218 26.75 -21.90 -12.56
C GLY A 218 27.42 -23.13 -11.95
N CYS A 219 27.84 -23.06 -10.69
CA CYS A 219 28.40 -24.21 -9.96
C CYS A 219 27.38 -25.35 -9.85
N ALA A 220 26.16 -25.07 -9.38
CA ALA A 220 25.11 -26.07 -9.24
C ALA A 220 24.79 -26.74 -10.59
N PHE A 221 24.68 -25.96 -11.67
CA PHE A 221 24.41 -26.45 -13.00
C PHE A 221 25.54 -27.33 -13.54
N ALA A 222 26.80 -26.93 -13.34
CA ALA A 222 27.95 -27.73 -13.73
C ALA A 222 27.99 -29.06 -12.97
N THR A 223 27.77 -29.06 -11.65
CA THR A 223 27.72 -30.28 -10.82
C THR A 223 26.57 -31.20 -11.21
N VAL A 224 25.36 -30.67 -11.39
CA VAL A 224 24.19 -31.48 -11.81
C VAL A 224 24.40 -32.06 -13.21
N SER A 225 25.01 -31.30 -14.13
CA SER A 225 25.33 -31.76 -15.48
C SER A 225 26.38 -32.87 -15.47
N LEU A 226 27.41 -32.76 -14.62
CA LEU A 226 28.41 -33.81 -14.41
C LEU A 226 27.77 -35.12 -13.96
N VAL A 227 26.83 -35.06 -13.01
CA VAL A 227 26.22 -36.28 -12.44
C VAL A 227 25.16 -36.88 -13.37
N THR A 228 24.39 -36.06 -14.09
CA THR A 228 23.23 -36.55 -14.85
C THR A 228 23.50 -36.72 -16.34
N ARG A 229 24.31 -35.85 -16.95
CA ARG A 229 24.51 -35.82 -18.41
C ARG A 229 25.74 -36.60 -18.85
N VAL A 230 26.83 -36.53 -18.10
CA VAL A 230 28.07 -37.24 -18.47
C VAL A 230 27.88 -38.77 -18.53
N PRO A 231 27.23 -39.43 -17.56
CA PRO A 231 27.04 -40.88 -17.61
C PRO A 231 26.09 -41.36 -18.72
N ALA A 232 25.32 -40.45 -19.33
CA ALA A 232 24.38 -40.79 -20.40
C ALA A 232 25.06 -40.90 -21.78
N ILE A 233 26.32 -40.48 -21.91
CA ILE A 233 27.08 -40.52 -23.17
C ILE A 233 27.64 -41.94 -23.37
N LYS A 234 27.35 -42.55 -24.52
CA LYS A 234 27.76 -43.93 -24.84
C LYS A 234 29.21 -44.07 -25.29
N ASP A 235 29.75 -43.05 -25.94
CA ASP A 235 31.13 -43.04 -26.43
C ASP A 235 32.09 -42.63 -25.31
N SER A 236 33.03 -43.52 -24.97
CA SER A 236 34.00 -43.34 -23.89
C SER A 236 34.92 -42.14 -24.12
N MET A 237 35.32 -41.86 -25.36
CA MET A 237 36.21 -40.73 -25.64
C MET A 237 35.47 -39.40 -25.46
N LEU A 238 34.28 -39.29 -26.04
CA LEU A 238 33.42 -38.13 -25.87
C LEU A 238 33.01 -37.92 -24.40
N GLN A 239 32.70 -38.99 -23.67
CA GLN A 239 32.35 -38.93 -22.24
C GLN A 239 33.48 -38.28 -21.43
N ASN A 240 34.74 -38.71 -21.64
CA ASN A 240 35.90 -38.17 -20.95
C ASN A 240 36.13 -36.69 -21.28
N VAL A 241 36.02 -36.31 -22.55
CA VAL A 241 36.16 -34.90 -22.98
C VAL A 241 35.08 -34.03 -22.34
N VAL A 242 33.83 -34.47 -22.37
CA VAL A 242 32.70 -33.71 -21.79
C VAL A 242 32.84 -33.61 -20.27
N ALA A 243 33.26 -34.69 -19.59
CA ALA A 243 33.54 -34.67 -18.15
C ALA A 243 34.62 -33.65 -17.80
N LEU A 244 35.72 -33.61 -18.58
CA LEU A 244 36.82 -32.67 -18.39
C LEU A 244 36.37 -31.23 -18.63
N VAL A 245 35.58 -30.97 -19.67
CA VAL A 245 35.04 -29.62 -19.96
C VAL A 245 34.17 -29.12 -18.82
N TRP A 246 33.23 -29.93 -18.30
CA TRP A 246 32.39 -29.51 -17.18
C TRP A 246 33.17 -29.35 -15.88
N THR A 247 34.16 -30.21 -15.62
CA THR A 247 35.04 -30.09 -14.46
C THR A 247 35.87 -28.81 -14.53
N MET A 248 36.42 -28.49 -15.70
CA MET A 248 37.18 -27.26 -15.92
C MET A 248 36.29 -26.02 -15.75
N LEU A 249 35.07 -26.05 -16.31
CA LEU A 249 34.10 -24.98 -16.11
C LEU A 249 33.77 -24.76 -14.61
N LEU A 250 33.55 -25.84 -13.86
CA LEU A 250 33.29 -25.78 -12.42
C LEU A 250 34.47 -25.12 -11.68
N VAL A 251 35.70 -25.51 -12.00
CA VAL A 251 36.92 -24.94 -11.41
C VAL A 251 37.06 -23.45 -11.73
N ILE A 252 36.74 -23.01 -12.95
CA ILE A 252 36.78 -21.59 -13.33
C ILE A 252 35.73 -20.79 -12.53
N ILE A 253 34.48 -21.25 -12.49
CA ILE A 253 33.40 -20.53 -11.78
C ILE A 253 33.71 -20.46 -10.28
N TYR A 254 34.19 -21.55 -9.69
CA TYR A 254 34.60 -21.56 -8.28
C TYR A 254 35.80 -20.64 -8.01
N SER A 255 36.73 -20.53 -8.96
CA SER A 255 37.84 -19.56 -8.87
C SER A 255 37.34 -18.12 -8.88
N LEU A 256 36.32 -17.78 -9.69
CA LEU A 256 35.67 -16.46 -9.68
C LEU A 256 35.03 -16.17 -8.32
N LEU A 257 34.40 -17.18 -7.71
CA LEU A 257 33.80 -17.05 -6.40
C LEU A 257 34.83 -16.79 -5.30
N LEU A 258 35.96 -17.52 -5.30
CA LEU A 258 37.07 -17.26 -4.38
C LEU A 258 37.69 -15.88 -4.60
N ARG A 259 37.82 -15.43 -5.85
CA ARG A 259 38.28 -14.08 -6.16
C ARG A 259 37.33 -13.02 -5.59
N LEU A 260 36.03 -13.20 -5.75
CA LEU A 260 35.01 -12.31 -5.19
C LEU A 260 35.11 -12.25 -3.65
N PHE A 261 35.24 -13.41 -3.01
CA PHE A 261 35.43 -13.50 -1.56
C PHE A 261 36.70 -12.77 -1.09
N ARG A 262 37.80 -12.86 -1.86
CA ARG A 262 39.05 -12.15 -1.57
C ARG A 262 38.96 -10.64 -1.73
N VAL A 263 38.09 -10.14 -2.62
CA VAL A 263 37.83 -8.70 -2.72
C VAL A 263 37.17 -8.19 -1.44
N LYS A 264 36.25 -8.96 -0.85
CA LYS A 264 35.68 -8.63 0.47
C LYS A 264 36.68 -8.83 1.62
N ASN A 265 37.49 -9.89 1.54
CA ASN A 265 38.47 -10.25 2.56
C ASN A 265 39.90 -10.19 2.02
N GLY A 266 40.50 -9.01 2.07
CA GLY A 266 41.87 -8.80 1.60
C GLY A 266 42.91 -9.68 2.30
N SER A 267 42.64 -10.14 3.53
CA SER A 267 43.53 -11.00 4.30
C SER A 267 43.45 -12.49 3.93
N TYR A 268 42.52 -12.89 3.04
CA TYR A 268 42.37 -14.30 2.67
C TYR A 268 43.51 -14.77 1.74
N PRO A 269 44.33 -15.74 2.17
CA PRO A 269 45.60 -16.05 1.50
C PRO A 269 45.45 -17.04 0.32
N PHE A 270 44.35 -17.80 0.25
CA PHE A 270 44.23 -18.90 -0.71
C PHE A 270 43.58 -18.47 -2.02
N LYS A 271 44.13 -18.93 -3.14
CA LYS A 271 43.58 -18.77 -4.50
C LYS A 271 43.60 -20.12 -5.19
N LEU A 272 42.68 -20.34 -6.13
CA LEU A 272 42.68 -21.56 -6.93
C LEU A 272 43.36 -21.35 -8.28
N LEU A 273 42.80 -20.51 -9.15
CA LEU A 273 43.41 -20.13 -10.43
C LEU A 273 43.82 -18.64 -10.49
N PHE A 274 43.02 -17.73 -9.92
CA PHE A 274 43.24 -16.28 -9.93
C PHE A 274 42.66 -15.60 -8.68
#